data_AF-A0A2S6SG77-F1
#
_entry.id   AF-A0A2S6SG77-F1
#
_cell.length_a   1.000
_cell.length_b   1.000
_cell.length_c   1.000
_cell.angle_alpha   90.00
_cell.angle_beta   90.00
_cell.angle_gamma   90.00
#
_symmetry.space_group_name_H-M   'P 1'
#
loop_
_entity.id
_entity.type
_entity.pdbx_description
1 polymer ?
#
loop_
_entity_poly.entity_id
_entity_poly.type
_entity_poly.pdbx_seq_one_letter_code
_entity_poly.pdbx_strand_id
1 'polypeptide(L)'
;MESSFSPREIVSELDKFIIGQKKAKRAVAVALRNRWRRKQLPEELKEEILPKNILMVGPTGCGKTEISRRLAKLANAPFIKVEATKFTEVGYVGRDVEQIIRDLVETSISKTKIQMGNEVKAHAEKNAEERILDVLVAKTSSESTRESFRQKLRSGELNESKVEIPVNSNSSFNLPTMDIPGMPGSQMGMINLGDVFGKSFSGPKKNKKMTVEESHAHLLKEETEKLLDNDKIISKAIDEVEQNGIVFIDEIDKITSRSEKVGADVSREGVQRDLLPLIEGTTVTTKHGVVKTDYILFIASGAFHTSKPSDMLPELQGRLPIRVELDSLSKDDFKLILTETQNSLI
;
A
#
# COMPACT_ATOMS: atom_id res chain seq x y z
N MET A 1 9.10 -8.62 15.32
CA MET A 1 9.65 -9.93 14.91
C MET A 1 8.94 -10.33 13.63
N GLU A 2 9.65 -10.42 12.49
CA GLU A 2 9.06 -11.05 11.30
C GLU A 2 8.71 -12.49 11.66
N SER A 3 7.43 -12.84 11.52
CA SER A 3 6.94 -14.17 11.84
C SER A 3 7.54 -15.18 10.85
N SER A 4 8.51 -15.97 11.32
CA SER A 4 9.12 -17.05 10.54
C SER A 4 8.15 -18.23 10.43
N PHE A 5 7.12 -18.07 9.63
CA PHE A 5 6.20 -19.16 9.34
C PHE A 5 6.92 -20.23 8.50
N SER A 6 6.74 -21.49 8.88
CA SER A 6 7.02 -22.64 8.04
C SER A 6 6.02 -22.69 6.88
N PRO A 7 6.36 -23.37 5.76
CA PRO A 7 5.40 -23.54 4.66
C PRO A 7 4.07 -24.17 5.09
N ARG A 8 4.08 -25.05 6.12
CA ARG A 8 2.85 -25.66 6.64
C ARG A 8 1.98 -24.66 7.40
N GLU A 9 2.59 -23.80 8.21
CA GLU A 9 1.88 -22.74 8.91
C GLU A 9 1.31 -21.71 7.93
N ILE A 10 2.06 -21.33 6.89
CA ILE A 10 1.55 -20.44 5.84
C ILE A 10 0.32 -21.05 5.17
N VAL A 11 0.37 -22.33 4.79
CA VAL A 11 -0.78 -23.01 4.18
C VAL A 11 -1.96 -23.04 5.16
N SER A 12 -1.72 -23.34 6.44
CA SER A 12 -2.76 -23.35 7.47
C SER A 12 -3.40 -21.98 7.70
N GLU A 13 -2.64 -20.89 7.61
CA GLU A 13 -3.17 -19.53 7.69
C GLU A 13 -3.99 -19.18 6.44
N LEU A 14 -3.56 -19.63 5.25
CA LEU A 14 -4.32 -19.46 4.03
C LEU A 14 -5.61 -20.31 4.02
N ASP A 15 -5.62 -21.48 4.66
CA ASP A 15 -6.79 -22.36 4.77
C ASP A 15 -7.96 -21.67 5.52
N LYS A 16 -7.68 -20.70 6.40
CA LYS A 16 -8.71 -19.93 7.11
C LYS A 16 -9.53 -19.01 6.20
N PHE A 17 -9.03 -18.69 5.01
CA PHE A 17 -9.64 -17.70 4.11
C PHE A 17 -9.93 -18.24 2.72
N ILE A 18 -9.22 -19.27 2.28
CA ILE A 18 -9.34 -19.84 0.94
C ILE A 18 -9.73 -21.31 1.10
N ILE A 19 -10.78 -21.75 0.42
CA ILE A 19 -11.15 -23.17 0.36
C ILE A 19 -10.41 -23.85 -0.79
N GLY A 20 -9.97 -25.10 -0.58
CA GLY A 20 -9.30 -25.88 -1.61
C GLY A 20 -7.94 -25.32 -2.04
N GLN A 21 -7.64 -25.38 -3.35
CA GLN A 21 -6.46 -24.77 -3.98
C GLN A 21 -5.11 -25.12 -3.34
N LYS A 22 -4.96 -26.37 -2.88
CA LYS A 22 -3.79 -26.83 -2.10
C LYS A 22 -2.46 -26.63 -2.84
N LYS A 23 -2.45 -26.84 -4.16
CA LYS A 23 -1.24 -26.64 -5.00
C LYS A 23 -0.80 -25.18 -4.97
N ALA A 24 -1.72 -24.25 -5.20
CA ALA A 24 -1.45 -22.82 -5.19
C ALA A 24 -0.98 -22.32 -3.83
N LYS A 25 -1.64 -22.75 -2.74
CA LYS A 25 -1.21 -22.42 -1.37
C LYS A 25 0.21 -22.90 -1.07
N ARG A 26 0.56 -24.13 -1.46
CA ARG A 26 1.93 -24.66 -1.30
C ARG A 26 2.96 -23.86 -2.11
N ALA A 27 2.63 -23.52 -3.36
CA ALA A 27 3.52 -22.76 -4.22
C ALA A 27 3.86 -21.38 -3.61
N VAL A 28 2.84 -20.63 -3.17
CA VAL A 28 3.06 -19.32 -2.54
C VAL A 28 3.75 -19.43 -1.18
N ALA A 29 3.47 -20.49 -0.41
CA ALA A 29 4.13 -20.74 0.86
C ALA A 29 5.64 -21.01 0.69
N VAL A 30 6.02 -21.75 -0.35
CA VAL A 30 7.42 -21.98 -0.70
C VAL A 30 8.10 -20.70 -1.15
N ALA A 31 7.44 -19.88 -1.99
CA ALA A 31 7.98 -18.60 -2.42
C ALA A 31 8.26 -17.65 -1.23
N LEU A 32 7.28 -17.51 -0.32
CA LEU A 32 7.45 -16.70 0.89
C LEU A 32 8.53 -17.27 1.83
N ARG A 33 8.60 -18.60 1.98
CA ARG A 33 9.65 -19.23 2.79
C ARG A 33 11.04 -19.03 2.19
N ASN A 34 11.17 -19.06 0.87
CA ASN A 34 12.45 -18.83 0.20
C ASN A 34 12.93 -17.39 0.42
N ARG A 35 12.03 -16.41 0.51
CA ARG A 35 12.40 -15.04 0.92
C ARG A 35 13.02 -15.01 2.31
N TRP A 36 12.38 -15.65 3.29
CA TRP A 36 12.94 -15.73 4.65
C TRP A 36 14.30 -16.44 4.64
N ARG A 37 14.43 -17.55 3.90
CA ARG A 37 15.71 -18.27 3.74
C ARG A 37 16.80 -17.36 3.14
N ARG A 38 16.48 -16.57 2.12
CA ARG A 38 17.40 -15.62 1.49
C ARG A 38 17.98 -14.64 2.51
N LYS A 39 17.15 -14.10 3.41
CA LYS A 39 17.61 -13.19 4.48
C LYS A 39 18.55 -13.82 5.50
N GLN A 40 18.61 -15.15 5.58
CA GLN A 40 19.53 -15.88 6.48
C GLN A 40 20.88 -16.18 5.83
N LEU A 41 21.05 -15.87 4.54
CA LEU A 41 22.29 -16.11 3.82
C LEU A 41 23.27 -14.94 4.00
N PRO A 42 24.59 -15.19 3.86
CA PRO A 42 25.58 -14.12 3.74
C PRO A 42 25.24 -13.17 2.58
N GLU A 43 25.60 -11.89 2.70
CA GLU A 43 25.25 -10.86 1.70
C GLU A 43 25.70 -11.24 0.27
N GLU A 44 26.88 -11.82 0.11
CA GLU A 44 27.39 -12.30 -1.19
C GLU A 44 26.45 -13.32 -1.88
N LEU A 45 25.86 -14.24 -1.11
CA LEU A 45 24.94 -15.25 -1.65
C LEU A 45 23.50 -14.73 -1.76
N LYS A 46 23.15 -13.77 -0.92
CA LYS A 46 21.82 -13.17 -0.87
C LYS A 46 21.54 -12.38 -2.14
N GLU A 47 22.55 -11.69 -2.69
CA GLU A 47 22.41 -10.91 -3.92
C GLU A 47 22.17 -11.78 -5.17
N GLU A 48 22.77 -12.98 -5.21
CA GLU A 48 22.64 -13.92 -6.32
C GLU A 48 21.28 -14.66 -6.37
N ILE A 49 20.49 -14.61 -5.29
CA ILE A 49 19.25 -15.38 -5.17
C ILE A 49 18.03 -14.50 -5.44
N LEU A 50 17.57 -14.57 -6.70
CA LEU A 50 16.37 -13.88 -7.15
C LEU A 50 15.06 -14.54 -6.65
N PRO A 51 13.97 -13.75 -6.50
CA PRO A 51 12.65 -14.29 -6.20
C PRO A 51 12.19 -15.30 -7.25
N LYS A 52 11.50 -16.35 -6.79
CA LYS A 52 10.86 -17.30 -7.68
C LYS A 52 9.43 -16.82 -7.97
N ASN A 53 9.28 -16.01 -9.01
CA ASN A 53 7.99 -15.47 -9.42
C ASN A 53 7.02 -16.59 -9.84
N ILE A 54 5.72 -16.28 -9.76
CA ILE A 54 4.66 -17.28 -9.84
C ILE A 54 3.70 -16.94 -10.98
N LEU A 55 3.33 -17.94 -11.78
CA LEU A 55 2.21 -17.89 -12.70
C LEU A 55 1.06 -18.75 -12.16
N MET A 56 -0.07 -18.13 -11.86
CA MET A 56 -1.32 -18.78 -11.48
C MET A 56 -2.24 -18.93 -12.70
N VAL A 57 -2.56 -20.18 -13.06
CA VAL A 57 -3.46 -20.51 -14.17
C VAL A 57 -4.76 -21.06 -13.58
N GLY A 58 -5.92 -20.58 -14.03
CA GLY A 58 -7.21 -21.15 -13.62
C GLY A 58 -8.39 -20.25 -13.93
N PRO A 59 -9.64 -20.71 -13.77
CA PRO A 59 -10.83 -19.92 -14.13
C PRO A 59 -10.99 -18.67 -13.25
N THR A 60 -11.85 -17.75 -13.65
CA THR A 60 -12.23 -16.61 -12.79
C THR A 60 -12.93 -17.11 -11.52
N GLY A 61 -12.76 -16.40 -10.41
CA GLY A 61 -13.41 -16.73 -9.14
C GLY A 61 -12.82 -17.91 -8.35
N CYS A 62 -11.79 -18.61 -8.82
CA CYS A 62 -11.17 -19.73 -8.07
C CYS A 62 -10.24 -19.32 -6.91
N GLY A 63 -10.04 -18.02 -6.66
CA GLY A 63 -9.27 -17.51 -5.52
C GLY A 63 -7.84 -17.03 -5.82
N LYS A 64 -7.42 -16.89 -7.09
CA LYS A 64 -6.07 -16.41 -7.48
C LYS A 64 -5.64 -15.11 -6.77
N THR A 65 -6.49 -14.09 -6.85
CA THR A 65 -6.24 -12.79 -6.22
C THR A 65 -6.29 -12.87 -4.69
N GLU A 66 -7.19 -13.70 -4.14
CA GLU A 66 -7.35 -13.81 -2.68
C GLU A 66 -6.15 -14.50 -2.04
N ILE A 67 -5.61 -15.56 -2.66
CA ILE A 67 -4.36 -16.20 -2.22
C ILE A 67 -3.22 -15.17 -2.15
N SER A 68 -3.05 -14.36 -3.19
CA SER A 68 -1.98 -13.36 -3.26
C SER A 68 -2.16 -12.23 -2.24
N ARG A 69 -3.40 -11.73 -2.09
CA ARG A 69 -3.73 -10.72 -1.09
C ARG A 69 -3.49 -11.22 0.34
N ARG A 70 -3.90 -12.45 0.66
CA ARG A 70 -3.72 -13.06 1.98
C ARG A 70 -2.26 -13.36 2.26
N LEU A 71 -1.51 -13.81 1.25
CA LEU A 71 -0.06 -13.98 1.35
C LEU A 71 0.63 -12.67 1.73
N ALA A 72 0.29 -11.57 1.06
CA ALA A 72 0.88 -10.27 1.38
C ALA A 72 0.50 -9.78 2.78
N LYS A 73 -0.76 -9.96 3.20
CA LYS A 73 -1.18 -9.63 4.56
C LYS A 73 -0.44 -10.46 5.62
N LEU A 74 -0.26 -11.76 5.38
CA LEU A 74 0.47 -12.66 6.28
C LEU A 74 1.95 -12.29 6.38
N ALA A 75 2.56 -11.94 5.25
CA ALA A 75 3.94 -11.48 5.19
C ALA A 75 4.12 -10.04 5.69
N ASN A 76 3.03 -9.34 6.01
CA ASN A 76 3.01 -7.90 6.25
C ASN A 76 3.79 -7.16 5.15
N ALA A 77 3.53 -7.46 3.88
CA ALA A 77 4.23 -6.94 2.71
C ALA A 77 3.41 -5.86 1.99
N PRO A 78 4.04 -4.83 1.38
CA PRO A 78 3.37 -3.97 0.41
C PRO A 78 2.82 -4.79 -0.75
N PHE A 79 1.58 -4.50 -1.16
CA PHE A 79 0.89 -5.27 -2.19
C PHE A 79 0.14 -4.34 -3.14
N ILE A 80 0.29 -4.58 -4.44
CA ILE A 80 -0.50 -3.91 -5.48
C ILE A 80 -1.10 -4.94 -6.43
N LYS A 81 -2.36 -4.74 -6.81
CA LYS A 81 -3.04 -5.45 -7.91
C LYS A 81 -3.10 -4.53 -9.12
N VAL A 82 -2.65 -5.01 -10.27
CA VAL A 82 -2.82 -4.34 -11.56
C VAL A 82 -3.38 -5.32 -12.59
N GLU A 83 -4.06 -4.79 -13.60
CA GLU A 83 -4.57 -5.57 -14.73
C GLU A 83 -3.66 -5.33 -15.93
N ALA A 84 -3.20 -6.39 -16.58
CA ALA A 84 -2.25 -6.30 -17.70
C ALA A 84 -2.82 -5.53 -18.90
N THR A 85 -4.13 -5.60 -19.12
CA THR A 85 -4.83 -4.92 -20.22
C THR A 85 -4.76 -3.40 -20.14
N LYS A 86 -4.56 -2.82 -18.95
CA LYS A 86 -4.43 -1.36 -18.74
C LYS A 86 -3.26 -0.73 -19.50
N PHE A 87 -2.28 -1.52 -19.90
CA PHE A 87 -1.11 -1.07 -20.64
C PHE A 87 -1.23 -1.26 -22.16
N THR A 88 -2.32 -1.89 -22.65
CA THR A 88 -2.54 -2.16 -24.09
C THR A 88 -3.35 -1.10 -24.84
N GLU A 89 -4.03 -0.21 -24.11
CA GLU A 89 -4.98 0.74 -24.70
C GLU A 89 -4.26 1.91 -25.38
N VAL A 90 -4.44 1.99 -26.72
CA VAL A 90 -3.99 3.07 -27.61
C VAL A 90 -4.76 4.35 -27.24
N GLY A 91 -4.38 5.01 -26.15
CA GLY A 91 -5.11 6.17 -25.66
C GLY A 91 -4.68 6.73 -24.32
N TYR A 92 -3.83 6.04 -23.56
CA TYR A 92 -3.27 6.60 -22.33
C TYR A 92 -1.83 7.07 -22.55
N VAL A 93 -1.71 8.31 -23.04
CA VAL A 93 -0.45 9.07 -22.95
C VAL A 93 -0.06 9.13 -21.46
N GLY A 94 0.90 8.31 -21.03
CA GLY A 94 1.56 8.48 -19.72
C GLY A 94 1.33 7.43 -18.63
N ARG A 95 0.84 6.21 -18.90
CA ARG A 95 0.97 5.09 -17.93
C ARG A 95 1.99 4.06 -18.39
N ASP A 96 3.23 4.47 -18.19
CA ASP A 96 4.41 3.62 -18.13
C ASP A 96 4.21 2.47 -17.11
N VAL A 97 4.64 1.25 -17.45
CA VAL A 97 4.60 0.07 -16.57
C VAL A 97 5.30 0.31 -15.24
N GLU A 98 6.28 1.22 -15.18
CA GLU A 98 6.92 1.63 -13.93
C GLU A 98 5.95 2.24 -12.92
N GLN A 99 4.77 2.71 -13.36
CA GLN A 99 3.72 3.19 -12.47
C GLN A 99 3.29 2.13 -11.44
N ILE A 100 3.41 0.84 -11.78
CA ILE A 100 3.17 -0.28 -10.86
C ILE A 100 4.04 -0.14 -9.60
N ILE A 101 5.32 0.19 -9.78
CA ILE A 101 6.29 0.34 -8.68
C ILE A 101 6.03 1.63 -7.92
N ARG A 102 5.72 2.73 -8.63
CA ARG A 102 5.36 4.01 -8.00
C ARG A 102 4.14 3.87 -7.08
N ASP A 103 3.10 3.17 -7.52
CA ASP A 103 1.89 2.91 -6.71
C ASP A 103 2.17 1.95 -5.53
N LEU A 104 3.06 0.98 -5.72
CA LEU A 104 3.50 0.10 -4.64
C LEU A 104 4.24 0.86 -3.53
N VAL A 105 5.06 1.86 -3.88
CA VAL A 105 5.72 2.75 -2.92
C VAL A 105 4.71 3.58 -2.13
N GLU A 106 3.70 4.16 -2.76
CA GLU A 106 2.64 4.89 -2.05
C GLU A 106 1.89 4.00 -1.04
N THR A 107 1.64 2.75 -1.44
CA THR A 107 1.03 1.75 -0.57
C THR A 107 1.94 1.45 0.63
N SER A 108 3.26 1.31 0.40
CA SER A 108 4.26 1.07 1.44
C SER A 108 4.41 2.26 2.40
N ILE A 109 4.41 3.49 1.90
CA ILE A 109 4.47 4.72 2.71
C ILE A 109 3.26 4.80 3.63
N SER A 110 2.06 4.58 3.09
CA SER A 110 0.82 4.60 3.87
C SER A 110 0.85 3.54 4.98
N LYS A 111 1.28 2.32 4.65
CA LYS A 111 1.45 1.22 5.62
C LYS A 111 2.49 1.55 6.70
N THR A 112 3.65 2.07 6.30
CA THR A 112 4.76 2.42 7.21
C THR A 112 4.37 3.56 8.15
N LYS A 113 3.67 4.57 7.64
CA LYS A 113 3.14 5.69 8.43
C LYS A 113 2.18 5.21 9.52
N ILE A 114 1.28 4.27 9.20
CA ILE A 114 0.36 3.68 10.19
C ILE A 114 1.14 2.90 11.26
N GLN A 115 2.13 2.09 10.85
CA GLN A 115 2.95 1.31 11.79
C GLN A 115 3.74 2.21 12.74
N MET A 116 4.48 3.17 12.22
CA MET A 116 5.26 4.11 13.03
C MET A 116 4.36 5.02 13.88
N GLY A 117 3.18 5.40 13.37
CA GLY A 117 2.17 6.13 14.13
C GLY A 117 1.69 5.36 15.37
N ASN A 118 1.51 4.04 15.24
CA ASN A 118 1.16 3.20 16.37
C ASN A 118 2.31 3.07 17.40
N GLU A 119 3.56 3.05 16.94
CA GLU A 119 4.75 3.00 17.82
C GLU A 119 4.86 4.26 18.70
N VAL A 120 4.49 5.44 18.17
CA VAL A 120 4.54 6.71 18.91
C VAL A 120 3.22 7.07 19.63
N LYS A 121 2.19 6.23 19.49
CA LYS A 121 0.83 6.54 19.97
C LYS A 121 0.78 6.89 21.46
N ALA A 122 1.48 6.14 22.31
CA ALA A 122 1.50 6.40 23.75
C ALA A 122 2.15 7.76 24.11
N HIS A 123 3.20 8.15 23.38
CA HIS A 123 3.83 9.46 23.53
C HIS A 123 2.92 10.58 23.01
N ALA A 124 2.26 10.36 21.88
CA ALA A 124 1.30 11.31 21.31
C ALA A 124 0.10 11.54 22.23
N GLU A 125 -0.46 10.47 22.83
CA GLU A 125 -1.55 10.54 23.81
C GLU A 125 -1.15 11.36 25.03
N LYS A 126 0.05 11.11 25.60
CA LYS A 126 0.56 11.89 26.72
C LYS A 126 0.71 13.37 26.37
N ASN A 127 1.27 13.69 25.20
CA ASN A 127 1.44 15.08 24.78
C ASN A 127 0.09 15.78 24.53
N ALA A 128 -0.87 15.07 23.93
CA ALA A 128 -2.22 15.58 23.70
C ALA A 128 -2.94 15.86 25.03
N GLU A 129 -2.85 14.94 25.99
CA GLU A 129 -3.37 15.09 27.35
C GLU A 129 -2.79 16.33 28.04
N GLU A 130 -1.46 16.52 28.01
CA GLU A 130 -0.83 17.71 28.60
C GLU A 130 -1.29 19.02 27.95
N ARG A 131 -1.48 19.05 26.63
CA ARG A 131 -2.01 20.23 25.92
C ARG A 131 -3.45 20.55 26.30
N ILE A 132 -4.29 19.56 26.56
CA ILE A 132 -5.67 19.78 27.04
C ILE A 132 -5.64 20.32 28.48
N LEU A 133 -4.79 19.75 29.33
CA LEU A 133 -4.65 20.20 30.72
C LEU A 133 -4.17 21.65 30.80
N ASP A 134 -3.28 22.08 29.91
CA ASP A 134 -2.84 23.48 29.81
C ASP A 134 -3.95 24.48 29.46
N VAL A 135 -5.03 24.00 28.81
CA VAL A 135 -6.21 24.80 28.48
C VAL A 135 -7.24 24.77 29.61
N LEU A 136 -7.42 23.61 30.24
CA LEU A 136 -8.40 23.40 31.30
C LEU A 136 -7.98 23.99 32.65
N VAL A 137 -6.67 24.01 32.92
CA VAL A 137 -6.12 24.43 34.21
C VAL A 137 -5.18 25.61 34.01
N ALA A 138 -5.34 26.67 34.81
CA ALA A 138 -4.47 27.82 34.77
C ALA A 138 -3.00 27.41 35.02
N LYS A 139 -2.05 28.04 34.32
CA LYS A 139 -0.60 27.74 34.45
C LYS A 139 -0.05 27.91 35.87
N THR A 140 -0.74 28.65 36.73
CA THR A 140 -0.39 28.90 38.13
C THR A 140 -0.99 27.88 39.12
N SER A 141 -1.74 26.89 38.63
CA SER A 141 -2.37 25.87 39.46
C SER A 141 -1.37 24.93 40.12
N SER A 142 -1.74 24.40 41.30
CA SER A 142 -0.94 23.39 41.99
C SER A 142 -0.88 22.08 41.21
N GLU A 143 0.21 21.34 41.38
CA GLU A 143 0.40 20.03 40.76
C GLU A 143 -0.72 19.04 41.13
N SER A 144 -1.21 19.11 42.38
CA SER A 144 -2.38 18.34 42.84
C SER A 144 -3.67 18.64 42.07
N THR A 145 -3.89 19.91 41.68
CA THR A 145 -5.06 20.30 40.90
C THR A 145 -4.94 19.72 39.49
N ARG A 146 -3.76 19.85 38.86
CA ARG A 146 -3.50 19.31 37.52
C ARG A 146 -3.69 17.79 37.48
N GLU A 147 -3.25 17.08 38.51
CA GLU A 147 -3.41 15.63 38.61
C GLU A 147 -4.87 15.19 38.79
N SER A 148 -5.66 15.95 39.58
CA SER A 148 -7.10 15.69 39.70
C SER A 148 -7.84 15.87 38.36
N PHE A 149 -7.50 16.89 37.57
CA PHE A 149 -8.07 17.11 36.24
C PHE A 149 -7.62 16.04 35.24
N ARG A 150 -6.38 15.55 35.36
CA ARG A 150 -5.88 14.42 34.57
C ARG A 150 -6.73 13.17 34.80
N GLN A 151 -7.04 12.86 36.06
CA GLN A 151 -7.91 11.73 36.38
C GLN A 151 -9.33 11.90 35.79
N LYS A 152 -9.91 13.10 35.91
CA LYS A 152 -11.23 13.41 35.34
C LYS A 152 -11.27 13.36 33.81
N LEU A 153 -10.17 13.74 33.15
CA LEU A 153 -10.04 13.62 31.70
C LEU A 153 -10.02 12.14 31.28
N ARG A 154 -9.25 11.31 32.00
CA ARG A 154 -9.17 9.87 31.74
C ARG A 154 -10.45 9.11 32.08
N SER A 155 -11.20 9.56 33.08
CA SER A 155 -12.51 8.98 33.44
C SER A 155 -13.63 9.39 32.47
N GLY A 156 -13.38 10.36 31.58
CA GLY A 156 -14.35 10.87 30.61
C GLY A 156 -15.35 11.88 31.16
N GLU A 157 -15.23 12.28 32.43
CA GLU A 157 -16.12 13.25 33.09
C GLU A 157 -16.09 14.63 32.42
N LEU A 158 -15.01 14.94 31.70
CA LEU A 158 -14.81 16.24 31.05
C LEU A 158 -15.18 16.24 29.56
N ASN A 159 -15.61 15.12 28.98
CA ASN A 159 -15.79 14.97 27.52
C ASN A 159 -16.69 16.05 26.90
N GLU A 160 -17.80 16.39 27.55
CA GLU A 160 -18.76 17.39 27.07
C GLU A 160 -18.34 18.85 27.35
N SER A 161 -17.30 19.05 28.16
CA SER A 161 -16.81 20.39 28.48
C SER A 161 -16.28 21.06 27.21
N LYS A 162 -16.53 22.37 27.08
CA LYS A 162 -16.08 23.15 25.91
C LYS A 162 -14.72 23.75 26.18
N VAL A 163 -13.80 23.60 25.22
CA VAL A 163 -12.45 24.16 25.23
C VAL A 163 -12.17 24.93 23.95
N GLU A 164 -11.30 25.94 24.05
CA GLU A 164 -10.78 26.66 22.89
C GLU A 164 -9.39 26.15 22.57
N ILE A 165 -9.24 25.49 21.42
CA ILE A 165 -7.96 24.92 20.98
C ILE A 165 -7.48 25.67 19.73
N PRO A 166 -6.20 26.07 19.66
CA PRO A 166 -5.62 26.63 18.45
C PRO A 166 -5.44 25.54 17.39
N VAL A 167 -6.22 25.61 16.33
CA VAL A 167 -6.22 24.65 15.21
C VAL A 167 -5.56 25.27 13.99
N ASN A 168 -4.76 24.48 13.27
CA ASN A 168 -4.24 24.89 11.97
C ASN A 168 -5.42 25.11 11.01
N SER A 169 -5.64 26.34 10.56
CA SER A 169 -6.60 26.57 9.50
C SER A 169 -5.96 26.14 8.18
N ASN A 170 -6.43 25.04 7.58
CA ASN A 170 -6.20 24.73 6.16
C ASN A 170 -7.01 25.70 5.30
N SER A 171 -6.80 26.99 5.50
CA SER A 171 -7.27 28.02 4.59
C SER A 171 -6.38 27.88 3.36
N SER A 172 -6.80 27.05 2.40
CA SER A 172 -6.31 27.18 1.02
C SER A 172 -6.48 28.66 0.69
N PHE A 173 -5.36 29.35 0.46
CA PHE A 173 -5.34 30.76 0.11
C PHE A 173 -5.90 30.90 -1.31
N ASN A 174 -7.21 30.72 -1.48
CA ASN A 174 -7.91 31.12 -2.69
C ASN A 174 -8.04 32.64 -2.62
N LEU A 175 -6.98 33.34 -3.05
CA LEU A 175 -7.07 34.77 -3.28
C LEU A 175 -8.09 34.98 -4.43
N PRO A 176 -9.10 35.86 -4.27
CA PRO A 176 -10.02 36.14 -5.37
C PRO A 176 -9.24 36.65 -6.58
N THR A 177 -9.56 36.09 -7.76
CA THR A 177 -8.99 36.51 -9.04
C THR A 177 -9.24 38.00 -9.23
N MET A 178 -8.17 38.78 -9.38
CA MET A 178 -8.27 40.23 -9.58
C MET A 178 -8.41 40.49 -11.09
N ASP A 179 -9.59 40.93 -11.52
CA ASP A 179 -9.82 41.32 -12.92
C ASP A 179 -9.05 42.62 -13.22
N ILE A 180 -8.16 42.58 -14.23
CA ILE A 180 -7.44 43.76 -14.73
C ILE A 180 -8.39 44.56 -15.63
N PRO A 181 -8.70 45.82 -15.32
CA PRO A 181 -9.53 46.67 -16.17
C PRO A 181 -8.84 46.90 -17.52
N GLY A 182 -9.48 46.49 -18.63
CA GLY A 182 -9.04 46.80 -19.99
C GLY A 182 -8.57 45.63 -20.85
N MET A 183 -8.50 44.39 -20.33
CA MET A 183 -8.21 43.20 -21.14
C MET A 183 -9.24 42.08 -20.89
N PRO A 184 -10.26 41.92 -21.76
CA PRO A 184 -11.16 40.78 -21.70
C PRO A 184 -10.42 39.52 -22.16
N GLY A 185 -10.25 38.54 -21.28
CA GLY A 185 -9.78 37.20 -21.63
C GLY A 185 -8.35 36.82 -21.24
N SER A 186 -7.55 37.74 -20.67
CA SER A 186 -6.26 37.37 -20.08
C SER A 186 -6.43 36.99 -18.61
N GLN A 187 -6.97 35.79 -18.35
CA GLN A 187 -6.87 35.16 -17.03
C GLN A 187 -5.40 34.80 -16.79
N MET A 188 -4.65 35.70 -16.15
CA MET A 188 -3.32 35.37 -15.66
C MET A 188 -3.51 34.47 -14.44
N GLY A 189 -3.53 33.16 -14.68
CA GLY A 189 -3.46 32.16 -13.62
C GLY A 189 -2.12 32.31 -12.92
N MET A 190 -2.06 33.16 -11.89
CA MET A 190 -0.92 33.16 -10.99
C MET A 190 -0.82 31.76 -10.40
N ILE A 191 0.27 31.08 -10.77
CA ILE A 191 0.70 29.82 -10.18
C ILE A 191 0.47 29.90 -8.68
N ASN A 192 -0.22 28.90 -8.16
CA ASN A 192 -0.58 28.72 -6.76
C ASN A 192 0.67 28.90 -5.89
N LEU A 193 0.93 30.12 -5.42
CA LEU A 193 2.17 30.47 -4.70
C LEU A 193 2.29 29.67 -3.39
N GLY A 194 1.19 29.07 -2.91
CA GLY A 194 1.17 28.13 -1.79
C GLY A 194 1.90 26.81 -2.05
N ASP A 195 2.04 26.36 -3.30
CA ASP A 195 2.82 25.16 -3.63
C ASP A 195 4.32 25.49 -3.79
N VAL A 196 4.67 26.75 -4.06
CA VAL A 196 6.07 27.24 -4.20
C VAL A 196 6.63 27.71 -2.85
N PHE A 197 5.81 28.34 -2.00
CA PHE A 197 6.16 28.69 -0.63
C PHE A 197 5.87 27.52 0.32
N GLY A 198 6.72 26.49 0.21
CA GLY A 198 7.09 25.50 1.23
C GLY A 198 6.04 25.01 2.24
N LYS A 199 5.99 23.69 2.40
CA LYS A 199 5.38 22.91 3.51
C LYS A 199 5.70 23.40 4.95
N SER A 200 6.51 24.46 5.12
CA SER A 200 6.91 25.05 6.38
C SER A 200 6.08 26.27 6.82
N PHE A 201 5.25 26.86 5.96
CA PHE A 201 4.39 27.99 6.35
C PHE A 201 2.99 27.47 6.71
N SER A 202 2.85 26.90 7.91
CA SER A 202 1.52 26.66 8.48
C SER A 202 0.88 28.03 8.74
N GLY A 203 -0.19 28.37 8.03
CA GLY A 203 -0.93 29.61 8.24
C GLY A 203 -1.31 29.82 9.72
N PRO A 204 -1.67 31.04 10.13
CA PRO A 204 -1.94 31.37 11.52
C PRO A 204 -2.99 30.42 12.13
N LYS A 205 -2.67 29.85 13.30
CA LYS A 205 -3.62 28.99 14.03
C LYS A 205 -4.83 29.82 14.44
N LYS A 206 -6.04 29.31 14.19
CA LYS A 206 -7.29 29.91 14.65
C LYS A 206 -7.81 29.16 15.86
N ASN A 207 -8.22 29.88 16.89
CA ASN A 207 -8.88 29.28 18.04
C ASN A 207 -10.27 28.79 17.63
N LYS A 208 -10.54 27.50 17.84
CA LYS A 208 -11.84 26.89 17.58
C LYS A 208 -12.38 26.35 18.90
N LYS A 209 -13.63 26.71 19.22
CA LYS A 209 -14.40 26.09 20.29
C LYS A 209 -14.84 24.69 19.87
N MET A 210 -14.55 23.70 20.70
CA MET A 210 -14.96 22.30 20.50
C MET A 210 -15.09 21.60 21.85
N THR A 211 -15.63 20.39 21.88
CA THR A 211 -15.67 19.59 23.11
C THR A 211 -14.28 19.06 23.46
N VAL A 212 -14.07 18.66 24.72
CA VAL A 212 -12.80 18.05 25.14
C VAL A 212 -12.53 16.76 24.35
N GLU A 213 -13.57 15.95 24.11
CA GLU A 213 -13.44 14.71 23.32
C GLU A 213 -12.98 14.98 21.87
N GLU A 214 -13.63 15.92 21.18
CA GLU A 214 -13.24 16.34 19.83
C GLU A 214 -11.81 16.90 19.81
N SER A 215 -11.47 17.70 20.84
CA SER A 215 -10.15 18.30 20.98
C SER A 215 -9.06 17.25 21.19
N HIS A 216 -9.34 16.19 21.95
CA HIS A 216 -8.41 15.11 22.19
C HIS A 216 -8.12 14.33 20.92
N ALA A 217 -9.15 13.96 20.15
CA ALA A 217 -8.95 13.29 18.87
C ALA A 217 -8.13 14.15 17.89
N HIS A 218 -8.39 15.45 17.84
CA HIS A 218 -7.64 16.38 16.99
C HIS A 218 -6.18 16.52 17.43
N LEU A 219 -5.93 16.79 18.73
CA LEU A 219 -4.60 16.94 19.27
C LEU A 219 -3.78 15.66 19.17
N LEU A 220 -4.39 14.49 19.39
CA LEU A 220 -3.72 13.21 19.22
C LEU A 220 -3.17 13.06 17.80
N LYS A 221 -3.97 13.42 16.79
CA LYS A 221 -3.51 13.40 15.39
C LYS A 221 -2.37 14.39 15.15
N GLU A 222 -2.48 15.62 15.64
CA GLU A 222 -1.43 16.65 15.49
C GLU A 222 -0.12 16.22 16.17
N GLU A 223 -0.19 15.71 17.40
CA GLU A 223 0.99 15.26 18.15
C GLU A 223 1.60 13.99 17.54
N THR A 224 0.79 13.07 17.02
CA THR A 224 1.29 11.92 16.26
C THR A 224 2.06 12.38 15.03
N GLU A 225 1.50 13.29 14.23
CA GLU A 225 2.16 13.81 13.03
C GLU A 225 3.47 14.54 13.33
N LYS A 226 3.58 15.26 14.45
CA LYS A 226 4.83 15.91 14.89
C LYS A 226 5.93 14.92 15.28
N LEU A 227 5.56 13.79 15.86
CA LEU A 227 6.51 12.76 16.29
C LEU A 227 7.00 11.89 15.12
N LEU A 228 6.34 11.97 13.98
CA LEU A 228 6.70 11.21 12.78
C LEU A 228 7.75 11.94 11.94
N ASP A 229 8.82 11.21 11.62
CA ASP A 229 9.88 11.64 10.71
C ASP A 229 9.56 11.13 9.30
N ASN A 230 9.20 12.05 8.39
CA ASN A 230 8.79 11.71 7.03
C ASN A 230 9.93 11.09 6.22
N ASP A 231 11.18 11.51 6.44
CA ASP A 231 12.33 10.99 5.70
C ASP A 231 12.61 9.54 6.12
N LYS A 232 12.50 9.25 7.43
CA LYS A 232 12.57 7.86 7.93
C LYS A 232 11.42 7.00 7.41
N ILE A 233 10.20 7.53 7.35
CA ILE A 233 9.04 6.82 6.79
C ILE A 233 9.31 6.45 5.34
N ILE A 234 9.78 7.41 4.52
CA ILE A 234 10.05 7.20 3.10
C ILE A 234 11.17 6.18 2.92
N SER A 235 12.30 6.34 3.62
CA SER A 235 13.44 5.43 3.55
C SER A 235 13.05 3.99 3.93
N LYS A 236 12.33 3.82 5.05
CA LYS A 236 11.83 2.50 5.48
C LYS A 236 10.80 1.93 4.51
N ALA A 237 9.93 2.77 3.94
CA ALA A 237 8.94 2.32 2.97
C ALA A 237 9.57 1.84 1.66
N ILE A 238 10.65 2.49 1.19
CA ILE A 238 11.42 2.06 0.01
C ILE A 238 12.09 0.71 0.29
N ASP A 239 12.82 0.57 1.40
CA ASP A 239 13.42 -0.71 1.80
C ASP A 239 12.37 -1.83 1.89
N GLU A 240 11.20 -1.51 2.44
CA GLU A 240 10.07 -2.43 2.52
C GLU A 240 9.45 -2.74 1.13
N VAL A 241 9.57 -1.89 0.12
CA VAL A 241 9.18 -2.27 -1.26
C VAL A 241 10.23 -3.19 -1.86
N GLU A 242 11.51 -2.81 -1.79
CA GLU A 242 12.61 -3.59 -2.40
C GLU A 242 12.69 -4.99 -1.78
N GLN A 243 12.66 -5.07 -0.45
CA GLN A 243 12.84 -6.34 0.26
C GLN A 243 11.55 -7.11 0.43
N ASN A 244 10.46 -6.40 0.77
CA ASN A 244 9.07 -6.78 1.13
C ASN A 244 8.04 -6.89 0.00
N GLY A 245 8.22 -6.18 -1.12
CA GLY A 245 7.17 -5.93 -2.11
C GLY A 245 6.60 -7.17 -2.79
N ILE A 246 5.29 -7.11 -3.10
CA ILE A 246 4.57 -8.11 -3.90
C ILE A 246 3.71 -7.39 -4.94
N VAL A 247 3.88 -7.76 -6.21
CA VAL A 247 3.09 -7.25 -7.34
C VAL A 247 2.23 -8.38 -7.89
N PHE A 248 0.92 -8.15 -7.98
CA PHE A 248 -0.02 -9.07 -8.61
C PHE A 248 -0.49 -8.52 -9.96
N ILE A 249 -0.11 -9.20 -11.05
CA ILE A 249 -0.46 -8.86 -12.43
C ILE A 249 -1.59 -9.79 -12.87
N ASP A 250 -2.82 -9.27 -12.90
CA ASP A 250 -4.00 -10.01 -13.33
C ASP A 250 -4.17 -9.98 -14.85
N GLU A 251 -4.88 -10.97 -15.37
CA GLU A 251 -5.22 -11.10 -16.79
C GLU A 251 -4.03 -11.07 -17.76
N ILE A 252 -2.88 -11.65 -17.37
CA ILE A 252 -1.69 -11.70 -18.23
C ILE A 252 -1.94 -12.47 -19.53
N ASP A 253 -2.92 -13.39 -19.54
CA ASP A 253 -3.35 -14.12 -20.74
C ASP A 253 -4.01 -13.23 -21.80
N LYS A 254 -4.36 -11.98 -21.47
CA LYS A 254 -4.94 -11.02 -22.43
C LYS A 254 -3.89 -10.26 -23.23
N ILE A 255 -2.64 -10.25 -22.76
CA ILE A 255 -1.51 -9.61 -23.44
C ILE A 255 -0.63 -10.60 -24.20
N THR A 256 -1.04 -11.88 -24.30
CA THR A 256 -0.41 -12.86 -25.19
C THR A 256 -0.87 -12.66 -26.63
N SER A 257 0.02 -12.89 -27.61
CA SER A 257 -0.36 -12.89 -29.02
C SER A 257 -1.34 -14.02 -29.29
N ARG A 258 -2.34 -13.77 -30.16
CA ARG A 258 -3.21 -14.84 -30.64
C ARG A 258 -2.57 -15.39 -31.91
N SER A 259 -2.40 -16.70 -31.99
CA SER A 259 -1.74 -17.41 -33.09
C SER A 259 -2.28 -17.16 -34.52
N GLU A 260 -3.31 -16.32 -34.72
CA GLU A 260 -4.00 -16.15 -36.01
C GLU A 260 -4.20 -14.69 -36.50
N LYS A 261 -3.82 -13.62 -35.78
CA LYS A 261 -4.13 -12.23 -36.22
C LYS A 261 -3.00 -11.19 -36.09
N VAL A 262 -2.18 -11.11 -37.15
CA VAL A 262 -0.96 -10.29 -37.36
C VAL A 262 -1.08 -8.76 -37.10
N GLY A 263 -2.27 -8.18 -36.91
CA GLY A 263 -2.44 -6.71 -36.85
C GLY A 263 -2.48 -6.06 -35.45
N ALA A 264 -2.95 -6.76 -34.41
CA ALA A 264 -3.12 -6.22 -33.06
C ALA A 264 -2.09 -6.74 -32.04
N ASP A 265 -1.19 -7.63 -32.50
CA ASP A 265 -0.28 -8.37 -31.62
C ASP A 265 0.93 -7.53 -31.18
N VAL A 266 1.37 -6.53 -31.97
CA VAL A 266 2.55 -5.69 -31.66
C VAL A 266 2.37 -4.91 -30.34
N SER A 267 1.17 -4.38 -30.08
CA SER A 267 0.88 -3.65 -28.83
C SER A 267 0.89 -4.57 -27.61
N ARG A 268 0.36 -5.79 -27.74
CA ARG A 268 0.26 -6.76 -26.64
C ARG A 268 1.61 -7.35 -26.25
N GLU A 269 2.43 -7.69 -27.25
CA GLU A 269 3.81 -8.11 -27.03
C GLU A 269 4.66 -6.96 -26.48
N GLY A 270 4.39 -5.72 -26.90
CA GLY A 270 5.00 -4.51 -26.33
C GLY A 270 4.85 -4.45 -24.80
N VAL A 271 3.63 -4.66 -24.29
CA VAL A 271 3.40 -4.69 -22.83
C VAL A 271 4.21 -5.78 -22.12
N GLN A 272 4.34 -6.97 -22.73
CA GLN A 272 5.17 -8.03 -22.14
C GLN A 272 6.65 -7.61 -22.09
N ARG A 273 7.16 -6.95 -23.13
CA ARG A 273 8.53 -6.42 -23.18
C ARG A 273 8.76 -5.31 -22.16
N ASP A 274 7.78 -4.44 -21.97
CA ASP A 274 7.87 -3.35 -21.00
C ASP A 274 7.86 -3.91 -19.55
N LEU A 275 7.09 -4.97 -19.29
CA LEU A 275 7.07 -5.63 -17.98
C LEU A 275 8.36 -6.39 -17.64
N LEU A 276 9.13 -6.84 -18.64
CA LEU A 276 10.34 -7.63 -18.42
C LEU A 276 11.35 -6.93 -17.49
N PRO A 277 11.82 -5.70 -17.77
CA PRO A 277 12.76 -5.00 -16.89
C PRO A 277 12.34 -4.98 -15.41
N LEU A 278 11.05 -4.81 -15.13
CA LEU A 278 10.55 -4.81 -13.75
C LEU A 278 10.73 -6.17 -13.07
N ILE A 279 10.49 -7.27 -13.79
CA ILE A 279 10.58 -8.64 -13.28
C ILE A 279 12.04 -9.12 -13.23
N GLU A 280 12.88 -8.66 -14.15
CA GLU A 280 14.30 -9.01 -14.20
C GLU A 280 15.14 -8.30 -13.14
N GLY A 281 14.71 -7.09 -12.75
CA GLY A 281 15.46 -6.20 -11.87
C GLY A 281 15.84 -4.94 -12.63
N THR A 282 15.21 -3.83 -12.27
CA THR A 282 15.54 -2.51 -12.79
C THR A 282 15.42 -1.47 -11.70
N THR A 283 15.89 -0.26 -12.01
CA THR A 283 15.83 0.88 -11.11
C THR A 283 14.73 1.83 -11.58
N VAL A 284 13.68 1.97 -10.78
CA VAL A 284 12.55 2.86 -11.05
C VAL A 284 12.70 4.15 -10.24
N THR A 285 12.62 5.29 -10.91
CA THR A 285 12.60 6.59 -10.24
C THR A 285 11.18 6.94 -9.82
N THR A 286 11.02 7.29 -8.54
CA THR A 286 9.76 7.77 -7.97
C THR A 286 9.96 9.17 -7.38
N LYS A 287 8.86 9.89 -7.09
CA LYS A 287 8.94 11.19 -6.41
C LYS A 287 9.48 11.11 -4.97
N HIS A 288 9.59 9.90 -4.41
CA HIS A 288 10.07 9.65 -3.06
C HIS A 288 11.51 9.12 -3.02
N GLY A 289 12.11 8.87 -4.18
CA GLY A 289 13.43 8.27 -4.30
C GLY A 289 13.46 7.17 -5.34
N VAL A 290 14.60 6.50 -5.40
CA VAL A 290 14.89 5.44 -6.35
C VAL A 290 14.56 4.09 -5.73
N VAL A 291 13.96 3.18 -6.50
CA VAL A 291 13.56 1.84 -6.05
C VAL A 291 14.09 0.77 -6.99
N LYS A 292 14.76 -0.23 -6.44
CA LYS A 292 15.24 -1.43 -7.15
C LYS A 292 14.20 -2.56 -7.10
N THR A 293 13.92 -3.18 -8.25
CA THR A 293 12.86 -4.21 -8.34
C THR A 293 13.34 -5.64 -8.19
N ASP A 294 14.66 -5.86 -8.06
CA ASP A 294 15.36 -7.15 -8.08
C ASP A 294 14.75 -8.21 -7.16
N TYR A 295 14.24 -7.80 -5.99
CA TYR A 295 13.74 -8.70 -4.96
C TYR A 295 12.22 -8.63 -4.74
N ILE A 296 11.51 -7.89 -5.58
CA ILE A 296 10.04 -7.84 -5.58
C ILE A 296 9.50 -9.17 -6.08
N LEU A 297 8.52 -9.74 -5.37
CA LEU A 297 7.85 -10.95 -5.82
C LEU A 297 6.74 -10.60 -6.81
N PHE A 298 6.85 -11.10 -8.04
CA PHE A 298 5.77 -11.00 -9.03
C PHE A 298 4.91 -12.26 -9.03
N ILE A 299 3.59 -12.05 -8.99
CA ILE A 299 2.58 -13.08 -9.15
C ILE A 299 1.72 -12.68 -10.35
N ALA A 300 1.89 -13.37 -11.47
CA ALA A 300 1.05 -13.22 -12.63
C ALA A 300 -0.13 -14.20 -12.56
N SER A 301 -1.30 -13.80 -13.05
CA SER A 301 -2.44 -14.70 -13.21
C SER A 301 -3.14 -14.55 -14.53
N GLY A 302 -3.71 -15.65 -15.01
CA GLY A 302 -4.53 -15.67 -16.21
C GLY A 302 -5.51 -16.83 -16.23
N ALA A 303 -6.57 -16.69 -17.02
CA ALA A 303 -7.51 -17.79 -17.25
C ALA A 303 -7.00 -18.77 -18.30
N PHE A 304 -6.28 -18.25 -19.32
CA PHE A 304 -5.71 -19.05 -20.42
C PHE A 304 -6.77 -19.89 -21.14
N HIS A 305 -7.96 -19.32 -21.35
CA HIS A 305 -9.03 -19.96 -22.13
C HIS A 305 -8.79 -19.86 -23.64
N THR A 306 -8.20 -18.76 -24.11
CA THR A 306 -7.98 -18.46 -25.53
C THR A 306 -6.52 -18.42 -25.93
N SER A 307 -5.62 -18.65 -24.98
CA SER A 307 -4.17 -18.67 -25.13
C SER A 307 -3.60 -19.65 -24.12
N LYS A 308 -2.35 -20.06 -24.32
CA LYS A 308 -1.60 -20.93 -23.41
C LYS A 308 -0.46 -20.14 -22.78
N PRO A 309 0.05 -20.57 -21.61
CA PRO A 309 1.27 -19.98 -21.05
C PRO A 309 2.48 -20.01 -21.99
N SER A 310 2.52 -20.95 -22.94
CA SER A 310 3.53 -21.04 -24.00
C SER A 310 3.49 -19.90 -25.01
N ASP A 311 2.38 -19.17 -25.08
CA ASP A 311 2.15 -18.07 -26.03
C ASP A 311 2.65 -16.71 -25.50
N MET A 312 3.17 -16.69 -24.25
CA MET A 312 3.93 -15.56 -23.73
C MET A 312 5.34 -15.53 -24.33
N LEU A 313 5.98 -14.37 -24.31
CA LEU A 313 7.39 -14.23 -24.70
C LEU A 313 8.28 -15.23 -23.92
N PRO A 314 9.22 -15.94 -24.59
CA PRO A 314 10.10 -16.90 -23.94
C PRO A 314 10.85 -16.34 -22.73
N GLU A 315 11.26 -15.07 -22.81
CA GLU A 315 11.95 -14.33 -21.74
C GLU A 315 11.05 -14.23 -20.51
N LEU A 316 9.78 -13.84 -20.70
CA LEU A 316 8.82 -13.67 -19.62
C LEU A 316 8.46 -15.02 -18.98
N GLN A 317 8.37 -16.07 -19.80
CA GLN A 317 8.20 -17.44 -19.32
C GLN A 317 9.35 -17.89 -18.42
N GLY A 318 10.59 -17.56 -18.77
CA GLY A 318 11.79 -17.88 -17.98
C GLY A 318 11.79 -17.18 -16.63
N ARG A 319 11.18 -15.99 -16.54
CA ARG A 319 11.06 -15.22 -15.29
C ARG A 319 9.88 -15.62 -14.41
N LEU A 320 9.00 -16.52 -14.87
CA LEU A 320 7.86 -17.07 -14.11
C LEU A 320 8.02 -18.59 -13.89
N PRO A 321 9.04 -19.03 -13.12
CA PRO A 321 9.41 -20.44 -13.02
C PRO A 321 8.41 -21.28 -12.22
N ILE A 322 7.69 -20.69 -11.26
CA ILE A 322 6.69 -21.42 -10.48
C ILE A 322 5.35 -21.33 -11.21
N ARG A 323 4.95 -22.41 -11.87
CA ARG A 323 3.64 -22.51 -12.53
C ARG A 323 2.70 -23.32 -11.66
N VAL A 324 1.52 -22.78 -11.37
CA VAL A 324 0.52 -23.47 -10.57
C VAL A 324 -0.87 -23.31 -11.15
N GLU A 325 -1.56 -24.44 -11.28
CA GLU A 325 -2.95 -24.49 -11.71
C GLU A 325 -3.88 -24.46 -10.49
N LEU A 326 -4.95 -23.68 -10.62
CA LEU A 326 -6.05 -23.59 -9.68
C LEU A 326 -7.27 -24.27 -10.30
N ASP A 327 -7.91 -25.11 -9.48
CA ASP A 327 -9.06 -25.91 -9.88
C ASP A 327 -10.33 -25.05 -9.91
N SER A 328 -11.29 -25.42 -10.76
CA SER A 328 -12.66 -24.89 -10.68
C SER A 328 -13.30 -25.23 -9.34
N LEU A 329 -14.13 -24.33 -8.81
CA LEU A 329 -14.84 -24.56 -7.56
C LEU A 329 -16.09 -25.42 -7.80
N SER A 330 -16.29 -26.43 -6.95
CA SER A 330 -17.47 -27.27 -6.92
C SER A 330 -18.61 -26.64 -6.10
N LYS A 331 -19.81 -27.21 -6.19
CA LYS A 331 -20.95 -26.83 -5.34
C LYS A 331 -20.64 -26.95 -3.86
N ASP A 332 -19.88 -27.98 -3.47
CA ASP A 332 -19.50 -28.18 -2.07
C ASP A 332 -18.45 -27.17 -1.63
N ASP A 333 -17.50 -26.79 -2.50
CA ASP A 333 -16.58 -25.69 -2.20
C ASP A 333 -17.33 -24.37 -1.95
N PHE A 334 -18.38 -24.07 -2.72
CA PHE A 334 -19.20 -22.89 -2.46
C PHE A 334 -19.90 -22.91 -1.09
N LYS A 335 -20.38 -24.08 -0.64
CA LYS A 335 -20.94 -24.19 0.72
C LYS A 335 -19.89 -23.89 1.77
N LEU A 336 -18.70 -24.49 1.65
CA LEU A 336 -17.59 -24.28 2.58
C LEU A 336 -17.11 -22.82 2.57
N ILE A 337 -17.08 -22.16 1.41
CA ILE A 337 -16.73 -20.73 1.31
C ILE A 337 -17.70 -19.89 2.14
N LEU A 338 -18.99 -20.21 2.10
CA LEU A 338 -20.03 -19.49 2.84
C LEU A 338 -20.05 -19.78 4.34
N THR A 339 -19.44 -20.86 4.83
CA THR A 339 -19.57 -21.29 6.24
C THR A 339 -18.25 -21.39 7.01
N GLU A 340 -17.13 -21.69 6.35
CA GLU A 340 -15.87 -22.01 7.03
C GLU A 340 -14.82 -20.90 6.94
N THR A 341 -14.94 -19.98 5.99
CA THR A 341 -13.97 -18.89 5.86
C THR A 341 -14.17 -17.86 6.99
N GLN A 342 -13.08 -17.32 7.56
CA GLN A 342 -13.18 -16.34 8.65
C GLN A 342 -13.93 -15.04 8.29
N ASN A 343 -14.10 -14.78 7.00
CA ASN A 343 -14.89 -13.67 6.48
C ASN A 343 -16.17 -14.20 5.82
N SER A 344 -16.75 -15.28 6.34
CA SER A 344 -17.98 -15.86 5.80
C SER A 344 -19.09 -14.82 5.76
N LEU A 345 -19.94 -14.92 4.73
CA LEU A 345 -21.08 -14.02 4.53
C LEU A 345 -22.28 -14.38 5.44
N ILE A 346 -22.15 -15.46 6.21
CA ILE A 346 -23.13 -16.05 7.12
C ILE A 346 -22.40 -16.32 8.45
#